data_AF-A0A196SF12-F1
#
_entry.id   AF-A0A196SF12-F1
#
_cell.length_a   1.000
_cell.length_b   1.000
_cell.length_c   1.000
_cell.angle_alpha   90.00
_cell.angle_beta   90.00
_cell.angle_gamma   90.00
#
_symmetry.space_group_name_H-M   'P 1'
#
loop_
_entity.id
_entity.type
_entity.pdbx_description
1 polymer ?
#
loop_
_entity_poly.entity_id
_entity_poly.type
_entity_poly.pdbx_seq_one_letter_code
_entity_poly.pdbx_strand_id
1 'polypeptide(L)'
;MTAAARESAEVSVTAPVAMAVPKELWRMVDYLVNRGSAVPGLWTDRGVAGEDVTIRDCLDENRPFEDIDVHSMADCLLDWFCALQSPVIPEKCTSRIEKGEKINSEFVEVFLNMMSPVRKNVFVYMIMFLRELLKKSEQNELTADFLGMVFSRAFIVNASKEQQLSKAYRVAQETVTELLIFLLKATSQQLSGEAVAEESDSEGSDEE
;
A
#
# COMPACT_ATOMS: atom_id res chain seq x y z
N MET A 1 8.70 -2.17 -58.54
CA MET A 1 8.01 -2.82 -57.41
C MET A 1 8.91 -2.67 -56.19
N THR A 2 8.66 -1.61 -55.42
CA THR A 2 9.47 -1.18 -54.27
C THR A 2 8.91 -1.83 -53.01
N ALA A 3 9.75 -2.58 -52.30
CA ALA A 3 9.44 -3.15 -51.00
C ALA A 3 9.58 -2.04 -49.93
N ALA A 4 8.50 -1.75 -49.21
CA ALA A 4 8.53 -0.85 -48.06
C ALA A 4 8.95 -1.67 -46.83
N ALA A 5 10.12 -1.32 -46.29
CA ALA A 5 10.66 -1.88 -45.06
C ALA A 5 9.79 -1.49 -43.87
N ARG A 6 9.51 -2.48 -43.02
CA ARG A 6 8.80 -2.36 -41.75
C ARG A 6 9.70 -1.59 -40.79
N GLU A 7 9.38 -0.33 -40.55
CA GLU A 7 10.05 0.52 -39.59
C GLU A 7 9.83 -0.04 -38.18
N SER A 8 10.92 -0.47 -37.56
CA SER A 8 10.97 -0.94 -36.19
C SER A 8 10.65 0.22 -35.24
N ALA A 9 9.50 0.16 -34.59
CA ALA A 9 9.19 1.07 -33.48
C ALA A 9 10.15 0.77 -32.33
N GLU A 10 11.14 1.64 -32.13
CA GLU A 10 11.98 1.65 -30.95
C GLU A 10 11.08 1.91 -29.73
N VAL A 11 10.97 0.91 -28.85
CA VAL A 11 10.29 1.07 -27.56
C VAL A 11 11.16 1.98 -26.70
N SER A 12 10.72 3.22 -26.54
CA SER A 12 11.32 4.19 -25.61
C SER A 12 11.30 3.63 -24.19
N VAL A 13 12.49 3.36 -23.64
CA VAL A 13 12.71 2.75 -22.32
C VAL A 13 12.54 3.77 -21.17
N THR A 14 11.89 4.91 -21.39
CA THR A 14 11.77 5.98 -20.38
C THR A 14 10.34 6.35 -19.99
N ALA A 15 9.35 5.55 -20.39
CA ALA A 15 8.01 5.65 -19.80
C ALA A 15 7.97 4.87 -18.48
N PRO A 16 7.45 5.43 -17.36
CA PRO A 16 7.22 4.66 -16.15
C PRO A 16 6.34 3.46 -16.53
N VAL A 17 6.83 2.25 -16.25
CA VAL A 17 6.05 1.03 -16.43
C VAL A 17 4.77 1.24 -15.66
N ALA A 18 3.65 1.44 -16.36
CA ALA A 18 2.36 1.59 -15.74
C ALA A 18 2.14 0.32 -14.90
N MET A 19 2.15 0.46 -13.57
CA MET A 19 1.91 -0.69 -12.71
C MET A 19 0.52 -1.22 -13.05
N ALA A 20 0.46 -2.47 -13.48
CA ALA A 20 -0.81 -3.13 -13.78
C ALA A 20 -1.53 -3.40 -12.45
N VAL A 21 -2.42 -2.48 -12.06
CA VAL A 21 -3.34 -2.58 -10.91
C VAL A 21 -4.79 -2.56 -11.41
N PRO A 22 -5.75 -3.15 -10.67
CA PRO A 22 -7.16 -3.06 -11.01
C PRO A 22 -7.62 -1.60 -11.13
N LYS A 23 -8.41 -1.30 -12.17
CA LYS A 23 -8.89 0.07 -12.43
C LYS A 23 -9.73 0.59 -11.27
N GLU A 24 -10.48 -0.27 -10.60
CA GLU A 24 -11.36 0.07 -9.49
C GLU A 24 -10.55 0.59 -8.31
N LEU A 25 -9.45 -0.10 -7.98
CA LEU A 25 -8.51 0.32 -6.95
C LEU A 25 -7.88 1.67 -7.31
N TRP A 26 -7.38 1.80 -8.54
CA TRP A 26 -6.78 3.06 -9.00
C TRP A 26 -7.77 4.22 -8.89
N ARG A 27 -9.02 4.02 -9.30
CA ARG A 27 -10.06 5.06 -9.24
C ARG A 27 -10.38 5.50 -7.80
N MET A 28 -10.52 4.57 -6.86
CA MET A 28 -10.77 4.91 -5.45
C MET A 28 -9.58 5.64 -4.82
N VAL A 29 -8.35 5.17 -5.10
CA VAL A 29 -7.12 5.81 -4.63
C VAL A 29 -6.95 7.21 -5.19
N ASP A 30 -7.16 7.39 -6.50
CA ASP A 30 -7.10 8.69 -7.15
C ASP A 30 -8.09 9.68 -6.52
N TYR A 31 -9.32 9.25 -6.23
CA TYR A 31 -10.31 10.06 -5.53
C TYR A 31 -9.81 10.51 -4.15
N LEU A 32 -9.28 9.59 -3.35
CA LEU A 32 -8.76 9.88 -2.01
C LEU A 32 -7.53 10.78 -2.03
N VAL A 33 -6.62 10.60 -2.98
CA VAL A 33 -5.45 11.51 -3.13
C VAL A 33 -5.91 12.93 -3.45
N ASN A 34 -6.85 13.07 -4.40
CA ASN A 34 -7.30 14.38 -4.87
C ASN A 34 -8.22 15.10 -3.87
N ARG A 35 -9.02 14.39 -3.08
CA ARG A 35 -10.05 15.00 -2.21
C ARG A 35 -9.87 14.70 -0.72
N GLY A 36 -9.33 13.55 -0.36
CA GLY A 36 -9.19 13.11 1.03
C GLY A 36 -7.82 13.37 1.65
N SER A 37 -6.79 13.70 0.86
CA SER A 37 -5.40 13.67 1.35
C SER A 37 -5.09 14.62 2.52
N ALA A 38 -5.85 15.70 2.70
CA ALA A 38 -5.71 16.65 3.81
C ALA A 38 -6.84 16.54 4.85
N VAL A 39 -7.80 15.63 4.64
CA VAL A 39 -9.00 15.52 5.48
C VAL A 39 -8.67 14.64 6.69
N PRO A 40 -8.87 15.12 7.93
CA PRO A 40 -8.69 14.29 9.13
C PRO A 40 -9.76 13.20 9.19
N GLY A 41 -9.53 12.17 10.00
CA GLY A 41 -10.56 11.15 10.28
C GLY A 41 -10.71 10.05 9.22
N LEU A 42 -9.85 9.99 8.20
CA LEU A 42 -9.82 8.83 7.29
C LEU A 42 -9.61 7.53 8.09
N TRP A 43 -10.50 6.54 7.87
CA TRP A 43 -10.58 5.26 8.58
C TRP A 43 -10.81 5.33 10.10
N THR A 44 -11.16 6.50 10.61
CA THR A 44 -11.61 6.70 12.00
C THR A 44 -13.09 7.05 12.01
N ASP A 45 -13.46 8.05 11.22
CA ASP A 45 -14.83 8.47 11.02
C ASP A 45 -15.53 7.55 10.02
N ARG A 46 -16.85 7.42 10.18
CA ARG A 46 -17.69 6.58 9.34
C ARG A 46 -18.15 7.34 8.11
N GLY A 47 -18.16 6.65 6.98
CA GLY A 47 -18.83 7.15 5.78
C GLY A 47 -20.34 7.34 5.95
N VAL A 48 -20.92 8.03 4.97
CA VAL A 48 -22.35 8.26 4.85
C VAL A 48 -23.06 6.97 4.44
N ALA A 49 -24.12 6.61 5.17
CA ALA A 49 -24.88 5.39 4.91
C ALA A 49 -25.48 5.38 3.50
N GLY A 50 -25.23 4.30 2.75
CA GLY A 50 -25.76 4.08 1.40
C GLY A 50 -24.83 4.53 0.28
N GLU A 51 -23.81 5.35 0.56
CA GLU A 51 -22.84 5.75 -0.46
C GLU A 51 -21.95 4.60 -0.91
N ASP A 52 -21.76 3.58 -0.07
CA ASP A 52 -21.06 2.34 -0.41
C ASP A 52 -21.69 1.60 -1.60
N VAL A 53 -23.02 1.68 -1.76
CA VAL A 53 -23.74 1.12 -2.92
C VAL A 53 -23.48 1.99 -4.15
N THR A 54 -23.61 3.31 -4.02
CA THR A 54 -23.36 4.26 -5.11
C THR A 54 -21.93 4.14 -5.65
N ILE A 55 -20.93 4.02 -4.75
CA ILE A 55 -19.52 3.84 -5.14
C ILE A 55 -19.36 2.56 -5.95
N ARG A 56 -19.96 1.44 -5.50
CA ARG A 56 -19.91 0.15 -6.21
C ARG A 56 -20.54 0.23 -7.60
N ASP A 57 -21.74 0.83 -7.72
CA ASP A 57 -22.39 1.02 -9.02
C ASP A 57 -21.52 1.88 -9.96
N CYS A 58 -20.91 2.95 -9.46
CA CYS A 58 -19.99 3.78 -10.23
C CYS A 58 -18.72 3.04 -10.68
N LEU A 59 -18.22 2.11 -9.86
CA LEU A 59 -17.07 1.27 -10.20
C LEU A 59 -17.43 0.27 -11.30
N ASP A 60 -18.54 -0.45 -11.15
CA ASP A 60 -19.01 -1.50 -12.07
C ASP A 60 -19.36 -0.94 -13.44
N GLU A 61 -20.11 0.17 -13.47
CA GLU A 61 -20.55 0.82 -14.71
C GLU A 61 -19.50 1.76 -15.31
N ASN A 62 -18.37 1.93 -14.62
CA ASN A 62 -17.32 2.87 -14.99
C ASN A 62 -17.80 4.34 -15.10
N ARG A 63 -18.77 4.74 -14.28
CA ARG A 63 -19.28 6.13 -14.17
C ARG A 63 -18.43 6.96 -13.21
N PRO A 64 -18.30 8.29 -13.41
CA PRO A 64 -17.55 9.14 -12.48
C PRO A 64 -18.11 9.09 -11.05
N PHE A 65 -17.25 9.34 -10.06
CA PHE A 65 -17.69 9.59 -8.69
C PHE A 65 -18.14 11.04 -8.58
N GLU A 66 -19.36 11.25 -8.13
CA GLU A 66 -19.91 12.59 -7.86
C GLU A 66 -19.55 13.01 -6.43
N ASP A 67 -20.41 13.79 -5.76
CA ASP A 67 -20.22 14.35 -4.41
C ASP A 67 -20.27 13.27 -3.29
N ILE A 68 -19.41 12.26 -3.41
CA ILE A 68 -19.21 11.18 -2.44
C ILE A 68 -18.37 11.69 -1.26
N ASP A 69 -18.77 11.36 -0.05
CA ASP A 69 -17.96 11.68 1.12
C ASP A 69 -16.64 10.88 1.13
N VAL A 70 -15.55 11.54 1.54
CA VAL A 70 -14.21 10.93 1.50
C VAL A 70 -14.06 9.77 2.49
N HIS A 71 -14.81 9.78 3.59
CA HIS A 71 -14.83 8.69 4.56
C HIS A 71 -15.59 7.48 4.00
N SER A 72 -16.67 7.71 3.24
CA SER A 72 -17.35 6.64 2.48
C SER A 72 -16.43 5.97 1.47
N MET A 73 -15.65 6.77 0.73
CA MET A 73 -14.66 6.24 -0.22
C MET A 73 -13.55 5.45 0.51
N ALA A 74 -13.10 5.93 1.66
CA ALA A 74 -12.08 5.27 2.47
C ALA A 74 -12.56 3.93 3.06
N ASP A 75 -13.80 3.88 3.55
CA ASP A 75 -14.44 2.65 4.03
C ASP A 75 -14.63 1.65 2.88
N CYS A 76 -15.15 2.10 1.73
CA CYS A 76 -15.34 1.26 0.55
C CYS A 76 -14.03 0.66 0.03
N LEU A 77 -12.91 1.39 0.14
CA LEU A 77 -11.59 0.87 -0.22
C LEU A 77 -11.16 -0.30 0.69
N LEU A 78 -11.41 -0.21 2.01
CA LEU A 78 -11.12 -1.31 2.93
C LEU A 78 -12.03 -2.51 2.64
N ASP A 79 -13.32 -2.27 2.43
CA ASP A 79 -14.28 -3.31 2.09
C ASP A 79 -13.92 -4.03 0.79
N TRP A 80 -13.41 -3.30 -0.22
CA TRP A 80 -12.92 -3.89 -1.46
C TRP A 80 -11.81 -4.91 -1.21
N PHE A 81 -10.83 -4.60 -0.36
CA PHE A 81 -9.77 -5.55 0.01
C PHE A 81 -10.32 -6.75 0.78
N CYS A 82 -11.29 -6.52 1.68
CA CYS A 82 -11.93 -7.58 2.46
C CYS A 82 -12.81 -8.50 1.60
N ALA A 83 -13.34 -7.99 0.48
CA ALA A 83 -14.21 -8.74 -0.43
C ALA A 83 -13.46 -9.54 -1.49
N LEU A 84 -12.13 -9.42 -1.59
CA LEU A 84 -11.34 -10.19 -2.55
C LEU A 84 -11.44 -11.69 -2.27
N GLN A 85 -11.66 -12.50 -3.31
CA GLN A 85 -11.66 -13.96 -3.19
C GLN A 85 -10.35 -14.51 -2.60
N SER A 86 -9.23 -13.83 -2.89
CA SER A 86 -7.92 -14.13 -2.35
C SER A 86 -7.28 -12.82 -1.86
N PRO A 87 -6.73 -12.78 -0.64
CA PRO A 87 -6.20 -11.55 -0.09
C PRO A 87 -4.93 -11.13 -0.83
N VAL A 88 -4.56 -9.85 -0.71
CA VAL A 88 -3.35 -9.29 -1.32
C VAL A 88 -2.10 -10.01 -0.83
N ILE A 89 -2.07 -10.37 0.45
CA ILE A 89 -1.04 -11.20 1.08
C ILE A 89 -1.67 -12.58 1.36
N PRO A 90 -1.46 -13.58 0.49
CA PRO A 90 -1.99 -14.91 0.70
C PRO A 90 -1.28 -15.64 1.84
N GLU A 91 -1.95 -16.64 2.42
CA GLU A 91 -1.42 -17.45 3.53
C GLU A 91 -0.03 -18.05 3.25
N LYS A 92 0.27 -18.43 2.00
CA LYS A 92 1.60 -18.94 1.62
C LYS A 92 2.76 -17.97 1.88
N CYS A 93 2.48 -16.66 1.94
CA CYS A 93 3.46 -15.62 2.23
C CYS A 93 3.65 -15.46 3.73
N THR A 94 2.62 -15.75 4.53
CA THR A 94 2.66 -15.59 5.98
C THR A 94 2.96 -16.89 6.72
N SER A 95 2.77 -18.06 6.09
CA SER A 95 2.99 -19.36 6.71
C SER A 95 4.46 -19.68 7.00
N ARG A 96 5.38 -18.94 6.39
CA ARG A 96 6.83 -19.05 6.59
C ARG A 96 7.38 -18.05 7.60
N ILE A 97 6.54 -17.12 8.07
CA ILE A 97 6.97 -16.07 8.98
C ILE A 97 7.15 -16.65 10.38
N GLU A 98 8.30 -16.37 10.98
CA GLU A 98 8.61 -16.75 12.35
C GLU A 98 8.41 -15.57 13.31
N LYS A 99 8.11 -15.88 14.58
CA LYS A 99 7.94 -14.82 15.59
C LYS A 99 9.28 -14.13 15.84
N GLY A 100 9.30 -12.80 15.75
CA GLY A 100 10.49 -11.99 15.99
C GLY A 100 11.43 -11.91 14.78
N GLU A 101 10.93 -12.26 13.60
CA GLU A 101 11.66 -12.09 12.35
C GLU A 101 12.01 -10.61 12.13
N LYS A 102 13.28 -10.36 11.81
CA LYS A 102 13.78 -8.99 11.67
C LYS A 102 13.34 -8.42 10.32
N ILE A 103 12.52 -7.38 10.36
CA ILE A 103 12.14 -6.63 9.16
C ILE A 103 13.30 -5.74 8.71
N ASN A 104 13.85 -6.06 7.54
CA ASN A 104 14.89 -5.30 6.85
C ASN A 104 14.69 -5.39 5.34
N SER A 105 15.56 -4.76 4.55
CA SER A 105 15.44 -4.71 3.09
C SER A 105 15.51 -6.10 2.43
N GLU A 106 16.32 -7.02 2.98
CA GLU A 106 16.40 -8.41 2.51
C GLU A 106 15.08 -9.16 2.74
N PHE A 107 14.49 -9.03 3.93
CA PHE A 107 13.18 -9.61 4.23
C PHE A 107 12.10 -9.06 3.29
N VAL A 108 12.08 -7.74 3.06
CA VAL A 108 11.14 -7.09 2.13
C VAL A 108 11.28 -7.68 0.72
N GLU A 109 12.51 -7.83 0.23
CA GLU A 109 12.77 -8.40 -1.10
C GLU A 109 12.22 -9.83 -1.22
N VAL A 110 12.58 -10.70 -0.26
CA VAL A 110 12.09 -12.08 -0.20
C VAL A 110 10.57 -12.10 -0.14
N PHE A 111 9.97 -11.27 0.71
CA PHE A 111 8.53 -11.19 0.90
C PHE A 111 7.79 -10.78 -0.38
N LEU A 112 8.26 -9.75 -1.07
CA LEU A 112 7.68 -9.30 -2.34
C LEU A 112 7.84 -10.35 -3.44
N ASN A 113 8.92 -11.14 -3.43
CA ASN A 113 9.14 -12.21 -4.40
C ASN A 113 8.26 -13.46 -4.16
N MET A 114 7.65 -13.61 -2.98
CA MET A 114 6.64 -14.66 -2.73
C MET A 114 5.27 -14.35 -3.37
N MET A 115 5.02 -13.09 -3.72
CA MET A 115 3.77 -12.65 -4.33
C MET A 115 3.76 -12.86 -5.84
N SER A 116 2.57 -13.11 -6.41
CA SER A 116 2.40 -13.04 -7.87
C SER A 116 2.58 -11.59 -8.35
N PRO A 117 3.01 -11.34 -9.60
CA PRO A 117 3.25 -9.99 -10.11
C PRO A 117 2.11 -8.99 -9.87
N VAL A 118 0.85 -9.38 -10.13
CA VAL A 118 -0.32 -8.51 -9.91
C VAL A 118 -0.51 -8.14 -8.44
N ARG A 119 -0.31 -9.08 -7.51
CA ARG A 119 -0.41 -8.83 -6.06
C ARG A 119 0.71 -7.92 -5.58
N LYS A 120 1.93 -8.15 -6.07
CA LYS A 120 3.09 -7.28 -5.82
C LYS A 120 2.79 -5.85 -6.28
N ASN A 121 2.23 -5.67 -7.48
CA ASN A 121 1.84 -4.34 -7.98
C ASN A 121 0.80 -3.67 -7.08
N VAL A 122 -0.28 -4.38 -6.73
CA VAL A 122 -1.33 -3.84 -5.83
C VAL A 122 -0.75 -3.47 -4.47
N PHE A 123 0.07 -4.33 -3.88
CA PHE A 123 0.72 -4.08 -2.60
C PHE A 123 1.62 -2.84 -2.67
N VAL A 124 2.55 -2.79 -3.62
CA VAL A 124 3.47 -1.65 -3.80
C VAL A 124 2.71 -0.35 -4.08
N TYR A 125 1.67 -0.41 -4.94
CA TYR A 125 0.82 0.74 -5.22
C TYR A 125 0.15 1.28 -3.96
N MET A 126 -0.36 0.41 -3.09
CA MET A 126 -0.93 0.82 -1.82
C MET A 126 0.12 1.42 -0.88
N ILE A 127 1.33 0.86 -0.81
CA ILE A 127 2.42 1.48 -0.02
C ILE A 127 2.70 2.90 -0.52
N MET A 128 2.75 3.11 -1.84
CA MET A 128 2.96 4.44 -2.42
C MET A 128 1.82 5.40 -2.05
N PHE A 129 0.57 4.96 -2.17
CA PHE A 129 -0.60 5.76 -1.78
C PHE A 129 -0.58 6.14 -0.30
N LEU A 130 -0.34 5.18 0.60
CA LEU A 130 -0.32 5.44 2.03
C LEU A 130 0.83 6.38 2.42
N ARG A 131 2.00 6.26 1.77
CA ARG A 131 3.10 7.23 1.93
C ARG A 131 2.73 8.62 1.42
N GLU A 132 1.94 8.71 0.34
CA GLU A 132 1.43 9.98 -0.17
C GLU A 132 0.56 10.70 0.88
N LEU A 133 -0.33 9.95 1.57
CA LEU A 133 -1.14 10.51 2.65
C LEU A 133 -0.30 11.01 3.82
N LEU A 134 0.78 10.29 4.18
CA LEU A 134 1.67 10.68 5.27
C LEU A 134 2.41 12.00 5.01
N LYS A 135 2.55 12.43 3.76
CA LYS A 135 3.10 13.77 3.43
C LYS A 135 2.23 14.92 3.96
N LYS A 136 0.97 14.66 4.26
CA LYS A 136 0.01 15.62 4.85
C LYS A 136 -0.42 15.23 6.26
N SER A 137 0.42 14.46 6.96
CA SER A 137 0.15 14.00 8.34
C SER A 137 -0.15 15.13 9.33
N GLU A 138 0.42 16.32 9.14
CA GLU A 138 0.10 17.50 9.96
C GLU A 138 -1.36 17.97 9.81
N GLN A 139 -2.02 17.66 8.69
CA GLN A 139 -3.40 18.07 8.40
C GLN A 139 -4.41 16.94 8.59
N ASN A 140 -4.06 15.73 8.15
CA ASN A 140 -4.95 14.57 8.19
C ASN A 140 -4.78 13.69 9.43
N GLU A 141 -3.78 13.98 10.28
CA GLU A 141 -3.51 13.28 11.55
C GLU A 141 -3.16 11.79 11.41
N LEU A 142 -2.87 11.33 10.19
CA LEU A 142 -2.50 9.94 9.94
C LEU A 142 -1.06 9.66 10.34
N THR A 143 -0.84 8.50 10.96
CA THR A 143 0.49 7.99 11.32
C THR A 143 0.76 6.66 10.62
N ALA A 144 2.05 6.37 10.37
CA ALA A 144 2.45 5.10 9.79
C ALA A 144 2.01 3.90 10.66
N ASP A 145 2.04 4.06 11.98
CA ASP A 145 1.60 3.04 12.95
C ASP A 145 0.10 2.76 12.84
N PHE A 146 -0.73 3.80 12.73
CA PHE A 146 -2.17 3.65 12.52
C PHE A 146 -2.48 2.98 11.18
N LEU A 147 -1.89 3.48 10.08
CA LEU A 147 -2.11 2.92 8.74
C LEU A 147 -1.64 1.47 8.65
N GLY A 148 -0.49 1.14 9.23
CA GLY A 148 0.01 -0.23 9.30
C GLY A 148 -0.95 -1.17 10.04
N MET A 149 -1.56 -0.71 11.14
CA MET A 149 -2.55 -1.48 11.89
C MET A 149 -3.85 -1.72 11.10
N VAL A 150 -4.34 -0.69 10.40
CA VAL A 150 -5.58 -0.77 9.61
C VAL A 150 -5.38 -1.68 8.39
N PHE A 151 -4.35 -1.43 7.59
CA PHE A 151 -4.14 -2.12 6.32
C PHE A 151 -3.53 -3.51 6.45
N SER A 152 -2.81 -3.81 7.54
CA SER A 152 -2.33 -5.18 7.80
C SER A 152 -3.48 -6.16 7.88
N ARG A 153 -4.56 -5.77 8.57
CA ARG A 153 -5.80 -6.54 8.65
C ARG A 153 -6.38 -6.71 7.25
N ALA A 154 -6.64 -5.60 6.55
CA ALA A 154 -7.23 -5.59 5.21
C ALA A 154 -6.48 -6.48 4.19
N PHE A 155 -5.15 -6.56 4.27
CA PHE A 155 -4.34 -7.32 3.33
C PHE A 155 -4.27 -8.83 3.61
N ILE A 156 -4.75 -9.31 4.76
CA ILE A 156 -4.72 -10.73 5.17
C ILE A 156 -6.11 -11.33 5.48
N VAL A 157 -7.22 -10.60 5.23
CA VAL A 157 -8.56 -10.83 5.82
C VAL A 157 -9.20 -12.22 5.62
N ASN A 158 -8.74 -13.06 4.69
CA ASN A 158 -9.45 -14.30 4.35
C ASN A 158 -9.23 -15.48 5.32
N ALA A 159 -8.86 -15.21 6.58
CA ALA A 159 -8.83 -16.21 7.64
C ALA A 159 -10.19 -16.30 8.33
N SER A 160 -10.71 -17.52 8.52
CA SER A 160 -11.90 -17.76 9.33
C SER A 160 -11.72 -17.24 10.76
N LYS A 161 -12.81 -16.97 11.49
CA LYS A 161 -12.74 -16.56 12.90
C LYS A 161 -11.88 -17.51 13.76
N GLU A 162 -11.92 -18.80 13.46
CA GLU A 162 -11.12 -19.83 14.12
C GLU A 162 -9.64 -19.70 13.76
N GLN A 163 -9.32 -19.49 12.48
CA GLN A 163 -7.94 -19.25 12.03
C GLN A 163 -7.37 -17.98 12.64
N GLN A 164 -8.18 -16.92 12.80
CA GLN A 164 -7.76 -15.67 13.43
C GLN A 164 -7.38 -15.83 14.91
N LEU A 165 -7.92 -16.85 15.59
CA LEU A 165 -7.56 -17.18 16.97
C LEU A 165 -6.24 -17.96 17.07
N SER A 166 -5.73 -18.48 15.95
CA SER A 166 -4.49 -19.27 15.94
C SER A 166 -3.27 -18.40 16.26
N LYS A 167 -2.28 -19.02 16.91
CA LYS A 167 -0.98 -18.38 17.17
C LYS A 167 -0.29 -17.96 15.87
N ALA A 168 -0.37 -18.80 14.84
CA ALA A 168 0.23 -18.53 13.53
C ALA A 168 -0.36 -17.27 12.87
N TYR A 169 -1.68 -17.11 12.89
CA TYR A 169 -2.32 -15.91 12.36
C TYR A 169 -1.92 -14.64 13.13
N ARG A 170 -1.84 -14.72 14.46
CA ARG A 170 -1.42 -13.57 15.28
C ARG A 170 0.01 -13.14 14.97
N VAL A 171 0.92 -14.10 14.82
CA VAL A 171 2.32 -13.83 14.41
C VAL A 171 2.33 -13.21 13.01
N ALA A 172 1.59 -13.79 12.06
CA ALA A 172 1.48 -13.23 10.71
C ALA A 172 0.95 -11.79 10.71
N GLN A 173 -0.09 -11.50 11.50
CA GLN A 173 -0.67 -10.17 11.60
C GLN A 173 0.33 -9.17 12.21
N GLU A 174 0.99 -9.55 13.30
CA GLU A 174 2.03 -8.74 13.97
C GLU A 174 3.16 -8.41 12.99
N THR A 175 3.72 -9.42 12.33
CA THR A 175 4.82 -9.23 11.36
C THR A 175 4.39 -8.41 10.13
N VAL A 176 3.18 -8.64 9.59
CA VAL A 176 2.68 -7.83 8.47
C VAL A 176 2.44 -6.38 8.91
N THR A 177 2.00 -6.15 10.14
CA THR A 177 1.87 -4.80 10.70
C THR A 177 3.23 -4.11 10.76
N GLU A 178 4.24 -4.78 11.34
CA GLU A 178 5.60 -4.25 11.41
C GLU A 178 6.22 -4.01 10.03
N LEU A 179 6.00 -4.93 9.09
CA LEU A 179 6.40 -4.78 7.69
C LEU A 179 5.80 -3.53 7.06
N LEU A 180 4.49 -3.32 7.22
CA LEU A 180 3.83 -2.13 6.67
C LEU A 180 4.39 -0.86 7.32
N ILE A 181 4.51 -0.82 8.65
CA ILE A 181 5.08 0.34 9.35
C ILE A 181 6.50 0.63 8.87
N PHE A 182 7.34 -0.40 8.72
CA PHE A 182 8.68 -0.28 8.18
C PHE A 182 8.66 0.33 6.77
N LEU A 183 7.83 -0.19 5.86
CA LEU A 183 7.72 0.30 4.48
C LEU A 183 7.19 1.74 4.39
N LEU A 184 6.30 2.13 5.31
CA LEU A 184 5.74 3.48 5.36
C LEU A 184 6.74 4.50 5.91
N LYS A 185 7.59 4.10 6.86
CA LYS A 185 8.63 4.95 7.45
C LYS A 185 9.91 4.97 6.62
N ALA A 186 10.20 3.92 5.85
CA ALA A 186 11.45 3.80 5.11
C ALA A 186 11.58 4.87 4.02
N THR A 187 12.71 5.55 4.03
CA THR A 187 13.12 6.42 2.91
C THR A 187 13.56 5.54 1.73
N SER A 188 13.45 6.06 0.50
CA SER A 188 13.86 5.34 -0.72
C SER A 188 15.32 4.81 -0.65
N GLN A 189 16.19 5.50 0.10
CA GLN A 189 17.59 5.10 0.34
C GLN A 189 17.74 3.90 1.31
N GLN A 190 16.83 3.73 2.27
CA GLN A 190 16.88 2.59 3.20
C GLN A 190 16.43 1.28 2.55
N LEU A 191 15.56 1.36 1.54
CA LEU A 191 15.06 0.19 0.80
C LEU A 191 16.04 -0.30 -0.28
N SER A 192 16.97 0.54 -0.76
CA SER A 192 18.01 0.16 -1.73
C SER A 192 19.25 -0.49 -1.09
N GLY A 193 19.31 -0.57 0.25
CA GLY A 193 20.43 -1.20 0.97
C GLY A 193 21.69 -0.34 1.07
N GLU A 194 21.62 0.95 0.73
CA GLU A 194 22.73 1.88 0.99
C GLU A 194 22.70 2.30 2.46
N ALA A 195 23.67 1.80 3.23
CA ALA A 195 23.91 2.24 4.59
C ALA A 195 24.20 3.75 4.57
N VAL A 196 23.36 4.53 5.24
CA VAL A 196 23.65 5.94 5.52
C VAL A 196 24.83 5.95 6.48
N ALA A 197 25.99 6.42 6.02
CA ALA A 197 27.12 6.72 6.88
C ALA A 197 26.65 7.76 7.91
N GLU A 198 26.74 7.44 9.19
CA GLU A 198 26.54 8.40 10.26
C GLU A 198 27.57 9.52 10.09
N GLU A 199 27.11 10.75 9.89
CA GLU A 199 27.97 11.93 10.01
C GLU A 199 28.34 12.07 11.49
N SER A 200 29.57 11.67 11.81
CA SER A 200 30.23 11.95 13.06
C SER A 200 30.39 13.46 13.20
N ASP A 201 29.57 14.07 14.05
CA ASP A 201 29.71 15.46 14.48
C ASP A 201 31.04 15.59 15.25
N SER A 202 32.09 16.05 14.57
CA SER A 202 33.34 16.42 15.23
C SER A 202 33.21 17.86 15.70
N GLU A 203 32.90 18.03 17.00
CA GLU A 203 33.03 19.30 17.70
C GLU A 203 34.45 19.84 17.50
N GLY A 204 34.53 21.02 16.88
CA GLY A 204 35.78 21.76 16.71
C GLY A 204 36.32 22.17 18.07
N SER A 205 37.50 21.66 18.41
CA SER A 205 38.31 22.15 19.51
C SER A 205 38.91 23.51 19.13
N ASP A 206 38.59 24.51 19.95
CA ASP A 206 39.10 25.88 19.93
C ASP A 206 40.64 25.93 19.79
N GLU A 207 41.12 26.80 18.89
CA GLU A 207 42.53 27.16 18.73
C GLU A 207 42.95 28.20 19.79
N GLU A 208 44.15 28.01 20.37
CA GLU A 208 44.92 29.03 21.10
C GLU A 208 45.56 30.06 20.15
#